data_AF-A0A964LD88-F1
#
_entry.id   AF-A0A964LD88-F1
#
_cell.length_a   1.000
_cell.length_b   1.000
_cell.length_c   1.000
_cell.angle_alpha   90.00
_cell.angle_beta   90.00
_cell.angle_gamma   90.00
#
_symmetry.space_group_name_H-M   'P 1'
#
loop_
_entity.id
_entity.type
_entity.pdbx_description
1 polymer ?
#
loop_
_entity_poly.entity_id
_entity_poly.type
_entity_poly.pdbx_seq_one_letter_code
_entity_poly.pdbx_strand_id
1 'polypeptide(L)'
;MNLIEEIIEATLDSNGQLQLTHLPQLPPGPVVVTIRAAVTAGPKRGLADVIREIRADQIARGFHGLSTEQLRERDAEVEAENDEYDKKMERLGALPPPDSVPK
;
A
#
# COMPACT_ATOMS: atom_id res chain seq x y z
N MET A 1 -2.57 48.82 7.74
CA MET A 1 -1.67 47.92 6.99
C MET A 1 -2.43 47.50 5.75
N ASN A 2 -2.01 47.96 4.57
CA ASN A 2 -2.66 47.60 3.31
C ASN A 2 -2.00 46.32 2.79
N LEU A 3 -2.74 45.23 2.74
CA LEU A 3 -2.30 43.98 2.15
C LEU A 3 -2.69 44.02 0.67
N ILE A 4 -1.72 43.87 -0.22
CA ILE A 4 -1.97 43.70 -1.65
C ILE A 4 -1.84 42.20 -1.91
N GLU A 5 -2.92 41.56 -2.33
CA GLU A 5 -2.95 40.15 -2.67
C GLU A 5 -3.01 39.98 -4.19
N GLU A 6 -2.13 39.14 -4.72
CA GLU A 6 -2.13 38.73 -6.13
C GLU A 6 -2.14 37.20 -6.17
N ILE A 7 -3.07 36.62 -6.94
CA ILE A 7 -3.19 35.17 -7.12
C ILE A 7 -2.63 34.83 -8.50
N ILE A 8 -1.51 34.10 -8.51
CA ILE A 8 -0.83 33.71 -9.74
C ILE A 8 -1.01 32.20 -9.91
N GLU A 9 -1.57 31.80 -11.05
CA GLU A 9 -1.56 30.39 -11.44
C GLU A 9 -0.12 29.95 -11.74
N ALA A 10 0.28 28.82 -11.17
CA ALA A 10 1.62 28.29 -11.32
C ALA A 10 1.57 26.77 -11.51
N THR A 11 2.54 26.25 -12.27
CA THR A 11 2.75 24.81 -12.43
C THR A 11 3.92 24.38 -11.56
N LEU A 12 3.74 23.34 -10.76
CA LEU A 12 4.83 22.67 -10.05
C LEU A 12 5.38 21.57 -10.96
N ASP A 13 6.62 21.72 -11.42
CA ASP A 13 7.25 20.74 -12.29
C ASP A 13 7.77 19.50 -11.50
N SER A 14 8.25 18.49 -12.23
CA SER A 14 8.78 17.25 -11.63
C SER A 14 10.06 17.45 -10.83
N ASN A 15 10.75 18.58 -11.01
CA ASN A 15 11.95 18.94 -10.27
C ASN A 15 11.63 19.74 -9.00
N GLY A 16 10.34 19.99 -8.73
CA GLY A 16 9.87 20.76 -7.59
C GLY A 16 9.99 22.27 -7.77
N GLN A 17 10.19 22.77 -9.00
CA GLN A 17 10.21 24.20 -9.29
C GLN A 17 8.80 24.71 -9.64
N LEU A 18 8.48 25.90 -9.13
CA LEU A 18 7.25 26.62 -9.48
C LEU A 18 7.49 27.47 -10.74
N GLN A 19 6.77 27.14 -11.80
CA GLN A 19 6.72 27.93 -13.03
C GLN A 19 5.49 28.82 -12.96
N LEU A 20 5.70 30.13 -12.76
CA LEU A 20 4.62 31.11 -12.73
C LEU A 20 4.12 31.38 -14.15
N THR A 21 2.81 31.50 -14.32
CA THR A 21 2.21 31.89 -15.63
C THR A 21 2.58 33.32 -16.04
N HIS A 22 2.82 34.20 -15.06
CA HIS A 22 3.27 35.57 -15.26
C HIS A 22 4.10 36.06 -14.07
N LEU A 23 4.84 37.16 -14.29
CA LEU A 23 5.63 37.79 -13.23
C LEU A 23 4.72 38.56 -12.26
N PRO A 24 4.97 38.49 -10.94
CA PRO A 24 4.22 39.26 -9.95
C PRO A 24 4.34 40.77 -10.21
N GLN A 25 3.23 41.49 -10.13
CA GLN A 25 3.20 42.95 -10.28
C GLN A 25 3.06 43.66 -8.92
N LEU A 26 3.73 43.11 -7.91
CA LEU A 26 3.79 43.67 -6.56
C LEU A 26 5.00 44.60 -6.41
N PRO A 27 4.89 45.66 -5.58
CA PRO A 27 6.04 46.49 -5.25
C PRO A 27 7.15 45.65 -4.56
N PRO A 28 8.43 46.00 -4.73
CA PRO A 28 9.53 45.25 -4.17
C PRO A 28 9.44 45.21 -2.64
N GLY A 29 9.53 44.01 -2.08
CA GLY A 29 9.42 43.78 -0.64
C GLY A 29 9.29 42.30 -0.29
N PRO A 30 9.29 41.95 1.01
CA PRO A 30 9.06 40.58 1.45
C PRO A 30 7.62 40.15 1.17
N VAL A 31 7.44 38.91 0.70
CA VAL A 31 6.13 38.32 0.38
C VAL A 31 5.98 36.94 1.04
N VAL A 32 4.74 36.55 1.31
CA VAL A 32 4.37 35.20 1.80
C VAL A 32 3.70 34.45 0.66
N VAL A 33 4.16 33.22 0.38
CA VAL A 33 3.63 32.40 -0.74
C VAL A 33 2.74 31.29 -0.20
N THR A 34 1.53 31.17 -0.75
CA THR A 34 0.61 30.05 -0.48
C THR A 34 0.49 29.18 -1.73
N ILE A 35 0.87 27.90 -1.63
CA ILE A 35 0.83 26.95 -2.75
C ILE A 35 -0.37 26.02 -2.57
N ARG A 36 -1.26 25.97 -3.56
CA ARG A 36 -2.39 25.04 -3.59
C ARG A 36 -2.29 24.17 -4.84
N ALA A 37 -1.93 22.90 -4.68
CA ALA A 37 -1.90 21.95 -5.77
C ALA A 37 -3.23 21.18 -5.85
N ALA A 38 -3.87 21.20 -7.02
CA ALA A 38 -4.99 20.32 -7.30
C ALA A 38 -4.45 18.90 -7.53
N VAL A 39 -4.33 18.13 -6.46
CA VAL A 39 -4.05 16.70 -6.58
C VAL A 39 -5.33 16.05 -7.07
N THR A 40 -5.42 15.76 -8.37
CA THR A 40 -6.35 14.73 -8.83
C THR A 40 -5.89 13.43 -8.20
N ALA A 41 -6.41 13.13 -7.02
CA ALA A 41 -6.40 11.78 -6.50
C ALA A 41 -7.19 10.97 -7.53
N GLY A 42 -6.50 10.38 -8.51
CA GLY A 42 -7.07 9.34 -9.33
C GLY A 42 -7.70 8.30 -8.40
N PRO A 43 -8.74 7.58 -8.84
CA PRO A 43 -9.40 6.59 -8.00
C PRO A 43 -8.32 5.70 -7.40
N LYS A 44 -8.15 5.80 -6.08
CA LYS A 44 -7.15 5.01 -5.36
C LYS A 44 -7.53 3.56 -5.63
N ARG A 45 -6.71 2.87 -6.43
CA ARG A 45 -6.92 1.47 -6.78
C ARG A 45 -7.09 0.70 -5.48
N GLY A 46 -8.31 0.23 -5.23
CA GLY A 46 -8.65 -0.44 -3.98
C GLY A 46 -8.11 -1.86 -3.98
N LEU A 47 -7.99 -2.46 -2.79
CA LEU A 47 -7.62 -3.87 -2.65
C LEU A 47 -8.51 -4.78 -3.52
N ALA A 48 -9.81 -4.47 -3.61
CA ALA A 48 -10.76 -5.20 -4.43
C ALA A 48 -10.43 -5.13 -5.94
N ASP A 49 -9.90 -4.00 -6.42
CA ASP A 49 -9.53 -3.81 -7.83
C ASP A 49 -8.29 -4.64 -8.17
N VAL A 50 -7.33 -4.68 -7.25
CA VAL A 50 -6.11 -5.49 -7.35
C VAL A 50 -6.46 -6.98 -7.34
N ILE A 51 -7.36 -7.42 -6.45
CA ILE A 51 -7.81 -8.82 -6.39
C ILE A 51 -8.48 -9.23 -7.71
N ARG A 52 -9.31 -8.36 -8.30
CA ARG A 52 -9.96 -8.66 -9.59
C ARG A 52 -8.95 -8.79 -10.73
N GLU A 53 -7.95 -7.91 -10.79
CA GLU A 53 -6.87 -7.99 -11.76
C GLU A 53 -6.06 -9.29 -11.63
N ILE A 54 -5.65 -9.64 -10.41
CA ILE A 54 -4.90 -10.88 -10.16
C ILE A 54 -5.72 -12.10 -10.60
N ARG A 55 -7.01 -12.14 -10.27
CA ARG A 55 -7.89 -13.25 -10.69
C ARG A 55 -7.98 -13.33 -12.21
N ALA A 56 -8.16 -12.20 -12.90
CA ALA A 56 -8.24 -12.18 -14.35
C ALA A 56 -6.95 -12.66 -15.02
N ASP A 57 -5.80 -12.23 -14.51
CA ASP A 57 -4.48 -12.64 -14.98
C ASP A 57 -4.22 -14.14 -14.74
N GLN A 58 -4.61 -14.67 -13.58
CA GLN A 58 -4.52 -16.11 -13.28
C GLN A 58 -5.39 -16.94 -14.23
N ILE A 59 -6.64 -16.52 -14.50
CA ILE A 59 -7.51 -17.20 -15.47
C ILE A 59 -6.92 -17.15 -16.87
N ALA A 60 -6.37 -16.00 -17.29
CA ALA A 60 -5.74 -15.85 -18.60
C ALA A 60 -4.52 -16.79 -18.77
N ARG A 61 -3.81 -17.08 -17.69
CA ARG A 61 -2.71 -18.05 -17.64
C ARG A 61 -3.17 -19.50 -17.54
N GLY A 62 -4.49 -19.76 -17.52
CA GLY A 62 -5.07 -21.09 -17.41
C GLY A 62 -5.07 -21.66 -15.99
N PHE A 63 -4.85 -20.83 -14.96
CA PHE A 63 -4.93 -21.27 -13.57
C PHE A 63 -6.40 -21.43 -13.17
N HIS A 64 -6.81 -22.68 -13.01
CA HIS A 64 -8.06 -23.04 -12.36
C HIS A 64 -7.73 -23.35 -10.90
N GLY A 65 -8.14 -22.48 -9.98
CA GLY A 65 -7.90 -22.67 -8.55
C GLY A 65 -8.45 -24.01 -8.04
N LEU A 66 -8.00 -24.43 -6.86
CA LEU A 66 -8.45 -25.68 -6.23
C LEU A 66 -9.96 -25.65 -6.01
N SER A 67 -10.61 -26.78 -6.27
CA SER A 67 -12.00 -26.99 -5.87
C SER A 67 -12.11 -26.98 -4.35
N THR A 68 -13.32 -26.81 -3.83
CA THR A 68 -13.58 -26.88 -2.38
C THR A 68 -13.19 -28.22 -1.77
N GLU A 69 -13.27 -29.31 -2.53
CA GLU A 69 -12.89 -30.65 -2.08
C GLU A 69 -11.37 -30.78 -2.03
N GLN A 70 -10.69 -30.37 -3.10
CA GLN A 70 -9.22 -30.35 -3.16
C GLN A 70 -8.59 -29.46 -2.08
N LEU A 71 -9.26 -28.35 -1.75
CA LEU A 71 -8.80 -27.48 -0.68
C LEU A 71 -8.86 -28.18 0.69
N ARG A 72 -9.97 -28.89 0.97
CA ARG A 72 -10.12 -29.65 2.22
C ARG A 72 -9.14 -30.80 2.32
N GLU A 73 -8.91 -31.52 1.23
CA GLU A 73 -7.91 -32.60 1.19
C GLU A 73 -6.52 -32.05 1.51
N ARG A 74 -6.11 -30.96 0.86
CA ARG A 74 -4.83 -30.30 1.11
C ARG A 74 -4.71 -29.78 2.55
N ASP A 75 -5.78 -29.22 3.10
CA ASP A 75 -5.78 -28.73 4.48
C ASP A 75 -5.62 -29.89 5.48
N ALA A 76 -6.24 -31.05 5.21
CA ALA A 76 -6.06 -32.27 6.01
C ALA A 76 -4.64 -32.86 5.89
N GLU A 77 -4.02 -32.80 4.71
CA GLU A 77 -2.61 -33.19 4.50
C GLU A 77 -1.68 -32.31 5.34
N VAL A 78 -1.89 -30.99 5.33
CA VAL A 78 -1.10 -30.03 6.12
C VAL A 78 -1.29 -30.26 7.62
N GLU A 79 -2.51 -30.53 8.06
CA GLU A 79 -2.79 -30.83 9.48
C GLU A 79 -2.09 -32.12 9.92
N ALA A 80 -2.09 -33.16 9.10
CA ALA A 80 -1.35 -34.39 9.37
C ALA A 80 0.17 -34.17 9.43
N GLU A 81 0.72 -33.35 8.53
CA GLU A 81 2.15 -32.99 8.55
C GLU A 81 2.52 -32.22 9.83
N ASN A 82 1.68 -31.27 10.25
CA ASN A 82 1.87 -30.53 11.49
C ASN A 82 1.80 -31.43 12.72
N ASP A 83 0.85 -32.37 12.78
CA ASP A 83 0.74 -33.36 13.86
C ASP A 83 1.99 -34.25 13.96
N GLU A 84 2.57 -34.65 12.84
CA GLU A 84 3.83 -35.40 12.81
C GLU A 84 5.01 -34.54 13.28
N TYR A 85 5.05 -33.28 12.87
CA TYR A 85 6.05 -32.32 13.30
C TYR A 85 5.99 -32.10 14.82
N ASP A 86 4.79 -31.90 15.39
CA ASP A 86 4.60 -31.70 16.82
C ASP A 86 5.07 -32.93 17.62
N LYS A 87 4.70 -34.15 17.20
CA LYS A 87 5.20 -35.40 17.81
C LYS A 87 6.72 -35.53 17.74
N LYS A 88 7.33 -35.10 16.63
CA LYS A 88 8.79 -35.09 16.46
C LYS A 88 9.44 -34.10 17.42
N MET A 89 8.85 -32.91 17.59
CA MET A 89 9.37 -31.87 18.50
C MET A 89 9.22 -32.27 19.97
N GLU A 90 8.12 -32.92 20.34
CA GLU A 90 7.92 -33.51 21.67
C GLU A 90 8.99 -34.55 21.98
N ARG A 91 9.28 -35.45 21.04
CA ARG A 91 10.33 -36.47 21.16
C ARG A 91 11.73 -35.86 21.30
N LEU A 92 11.97 -34.71 20.68
CA LEU A 92 13.25 -33.99 20.75
C LEU A 92 13.35 -33.07 21.98
N GLY A 93 12.30 -32.98 22.81
CA GLY A 93 12.27 -32.14 24.01
C GLY A 93 12.32 -30.64 23.71
N ALA A 94 11.99 -30.23 22.48
CA ALA A 94 12.14 -28.86 22.00
C ALA A 94 10.79 -28.15 21.88
N LEU A 95 10.23 -27.73 23.03
CA LEU A 95 9.30 -26.59 23.11
C LEU A 95 9.28 -26.09 24.56
N PRO A 96 9.98 -24.98 24.90
CA PRO A 96 9.62 -24.25 26.11
C PRO A 96 8.23 -23.62 25.91
N PRO A 97 7.36 -23.61 26.94
CA PRO A 97 6.05 -22.99 26.86
C PRO A 97 6.15 -21.47 26.62
N PRO A 98 5.16 -20.85 25.95
CA PRO A 98 5.18 -19.45 25.54
C PRO A 98 5.25 -18.42 26.70
N ASP A 99 5.14 -18.86 27.95
CA ASP A 99 5.19 -17.98 29.14
C ASP A 99 6.60 -17.75 29.70
N SER A 100 7.65 -18.18 28.98
CA SER A 100 9.05 -18.05 29.42
C SER A 100 9.72 -16.76 28.91
N VAL A 101 9.09 -15.59 29.06
CA VAL A 101 9.78 -14.30 28.86
C VAL A 101 9.93 -13.62 30.22
N PRO A 102 11.13 -13.66 30.85
CA PRO A 102 11.35 -12.86 32.06
C PRO A 102 11.44 -11.38 31.68
N LYS A 103 10.82 -10.56 32.53
CA LYS A 103 10.78 -9.10 32.48
C LYS A 103 12.12 -8.50 32.90
#